data_AF-A0A830BWM8-F1
#
_entry.id   AF-A0A830BWM8-F1
#
_cell.length_a   1.000
_cell.length_b   1.000
_cell.length_c   1.000
_cell.angle_alpha   90.00
_cell.angle_beta   90.00
_cell.angle_gamma   90.00
#
_symmetry.space_group_name_H-M   'P 1'
#
loop_
_entity.id
_entity.type
_entity.pdbx_description
1 polymer ?
#
loop_
_entity_poly.entity_id
_entity_poly.type
_entity_poly.pdbx_seq_one_letter_code
_entity_poly.pdbx_strand_id
1 'polypeptide(L)' 'VEQFGIKIFIITSFKDTCYIEIIPQIQKSDRTIFLSFWAEVHYNSIYPLGELPMIESKKKKRWWW' A
#
# COMPACT_ATOMS: atom_id res chain seq x y z
N VAL A 1 -1.51 11.79 -16.73
CA VAL A 1 -1.82 10.41 -17.17
C VAL A 1 -1.72 9.51 -15.95
N GLU A 2 -2.80 8.80 -15.62
CA GLU A 2 -2.77 7.76 -14.59
C GLU A 2 -1.98 6.55 -15.12
N GLN A 3 -0.71 6.44 -14.69
CA GLN A 3 0.21 5.44 -15.20
C GLN A 3 -0.36 4.02 -15.03
N PHE A 4 -0.84 3.73 -13.81
CA PHE A 4 -1.24 2.38 -13.42
C PHE A 4 -2.75 2.13 -13.50
N GLY A 5 -3.60 3.15 -13.40
CA GLY A 5 -5.06 2.98 -13.41
C GLY A 5 -5.55 2.05 -12.29
N ILE A 6 -4.99 2.21 -11.09
CA ILE A 6 -5.23 1.35 -9.92
C ILE A 6 -5.84 2.20 -8.80
N LYS A 7 -6.78 1.63 -8.06
CA LYS A 7 -7.37 2.22 -6.86
C LYS A 7 -6.36 2.22 -5.71
N ILE A 8 -6.28 3.34 -4.98
CA ILE A 8 -5.43 3.46 -3.79
C ILE A 8 -6.30 3.81 -2.58
N PHE A 9 -6.12 3.09 -1.49
CA PHE A 9 -6.77 3.32 -0.21
C PHE A 9 -5.72 3.66 0.84
N ILE A 10 -5.89 4.79 1.53
CA ILE A 10 -4.95 5.28 2.53
C ILE A 10 -5.68 5.36 3.87
N ILE A 11 -5.15 4.69 4.89
CA ILE A 11 -5.63 4.79 6.28
C ILE A 11 -4.76 5.79 7.03
N THR A 12 -5.36 6.64 7.84
CA THR A 12 -4.66 7.64 8.65
C THR A 12 -5.23 7.71 10.06
N SER A 13 -4.44 8.22 11.00
CA SER A 13 -4.84 8.46 12.39
C SER A 13 -5.56 9.80 12.61
N PHE A 14 -5.82 10.58 11.55
CA PHE A 14 -6.55 11.83 11.69
C PHE A 14 -8.00 11.55 12.07
N LYS A 15 -8.45 12.18 13.16
CA LYS A 15 -9.77 11.93 13.75
C LYS A 15 -10.91 12.18 12.77
N ASP A 16 -10.81 13.27 12.01
CA ASP A 16 -11.89 13.73 11.13
C ASP A 16 -11.81 13.11 9.72
N THR A 17 -10.65 12.57 9.36
CA THR A 17 -10.41 11.91 8.06
C THR A 17 -9.63 10.63 8.31
N CYS A 18 -10.33 9.54 8.63
CA CYS A 18 -9.70 8.26 8.97
C CYS A 18 -9.26 7.44 7.74
N TYR A 19 -9.73 7.81 6.54
CA TYR A 19 -9.26 7.24 5.28
C TYR A 19 -9.38 8.23 4.12
N ILE A 20 -8.59 7.97 3.07
CA ILE A 20 -8.63 8.66 1.78
C ILE A 20 -8.69 7.61 0.69
N GLU A 21 -9.60 7.78 -0.26
CA GLU A 21 -9.75 6.92 -1.43
C GLU A 21 -9.39 7.68 -2.70
N ILE A 22 -8.47 7.14 -3.48
CA ILE A 22 -8.06 7.68 -4.79
C ILE A 22 -8.52 6.71 -5.85
N ILE A 23 -9.47 7.16 -6.67
CA ILE A 23 -10.10 6.38 -7.73
C ILE A 23 -9.51 6.82 -9.07
N PRO A 24 -9.00 5.88 -9.90
CA PRO A 24 -8.53 6.22 -11.24
C PRO A 24 -9.72 6.59 -12.14
N GLN A 25 -9.53 7.58 -13.02
CA GLN A 25 -10.47 7.89 -14.10
C GLN A 25 -10.69 6.70 -15.04
N ILE A 26 -9.64 5.91 -15.30
CA ILE A 26 -9.72 4.69 -16.10
C ILE A 26 -9.08 3.55 -15.31
N GLN A 27 -9.91 2.62 -14.83
CA GLN A 27 -9.45 1.45 -14.10
C GLN A 27 -8.86 0.42 -15.06
N LYS A 28 -7.55 0.13 -14.90
CA LYS A 28 -6.80 -0.85 -15.68
C LYS A 28 -6.61 -2.18 -14.94
N SER A 29 -6.80 -2.19 -13.62
CA SER A 29 -6.68 -3.39 -12.78
C SER A 29 -7.59 -3.30 -11.57
N ASP A 30 -8.15 -4.44 -11.17
CA ASP A 30 -9.01 -4.57 -9.98
C ASP A 30 -8.22 -4.68 -8.67
N ARG A 31 -6.88 -4.64 -8.75
CA ARG A 31 -6.04 -4.56 -7.56
C ARG A 31 -6.29 -3.24 -6.84
N THR A 32 -6.16 -3.27 -5.53
CA THR A 32 -6.16 -2.08 -4.68
C THR A 32 -4.85 -2.01 -3.91
N ILE A 33 -4.22 -0.84 -3.90
CA ILE A 33 -3.06 -0.58 -3.05
C ILE A 33 -3.55 -0.04 -1.72
N PHE A 34 -3.15 -0.66 -0.62
CA PHE A 34 -3.44 -0.17 0.73
C PHE A 34 -2.19 0.44 1.36
N LEU A 35 -2.32 1.67 1.87
CA LEU A 35 -1.28 2.40 2.57
C LEU A 35 -1.75 2.84 3.95
N SER A 36 -0.83 2.97 4.90
CA SER A 36 -1.04 3.78 6.10
C SER A 36 -0.22 5.06 6.03
N PHE A 37 -0.80 6.17 6.46
CA PHE A 37 -0.16 7.48 6.54
C PHE A 37 0.13 7.82 8.00
N TRP A 38 1.41 7.97 8.34
CA TRP A 38 1.86 8.17 9.71
C TRP A 38 2.55 9.53 9.89
N ALA A 39 2.12 10.25 10.93
CA ALA A 39 2.72 11.49 11.42
C ALA A 39 2.96 12.55 10.32
N GLU A 40 2.08 12.61 9.32
CA GLU A 40 2.20 13.53 8.18
C GLU A 40 3.39 13.30 7.23
N VAL A 41 4.22 12.28 7.48
CA VAL A 41 5.53 12.14 6.81
C VAL A 41 5.75 10.81 6.10
N HIS A 42 5.07 9.73 6.48
CA HIS A 42 5.43 8.40 6.00
C HIS A 42 4.25 7.59 5.48
N TYR A 43 4.46 6.87 4.38
CA TYR A 43 3.53 5.88 3.85
C TYR A 43 4.09 4.47 4.06
N ASN A 44 3.32 3.58 4.67
CA ASN A 44 3.66 2.16 4.75
C ASN A 44 2.68 1.33 3.93
N SER A 45 3.17 0.30 3.23
CA SER A 45 2.29 -0.72 2.68
C SER A 45 1.66 -1.51 3.81
N ILE A 46 0.33 -1.64 3.77
CA ILE A 46 -0.44 -2.49 4.65
C ILE A 46 -1.23 -3.47 3.80
N TYR A 47 -1.67 -4.56 4.40
CA TYR A 47 -2.41 -5.61 3.69
C TYR A 47 -3.63 -5.99 4.50
N PRO A 48 -4.76 -6.30 3.84
CA PRO A 48 -5.88 -6.93 4.51
C PRO A 48 -5.42 -8.19 5.24
N LEU A 49 -6.08 -8.49 6.37
CA LEU A 49 -5.76 -9.68 7.15
C LEU A 49 -5.96 -10.93 6.28
N GLY A 50 -4.91 -11.74 6.13
CA GLY A 50 -4.93 -12.94 5.29
C GLY A 50 -4.47 -12.74 3.84
N GLU A 51 -4.22 -11.50 3.40
CA GLU A 51 -3.75 -11.15 2.06
C GLU A 51 -2.29 -10.68 2.06
N LEU A 52 -1.43 -11.36 2.83
CA LEU A 52 -0.01 -11.05 2.78
C LEU A 52 0.51 -11.33 1.36
N PRO A 53 1.30 -10.40 0.77
CA PRO A 53 1.98 -10.72 -0.48
C PRO A 53 2.88 -11.92 -0.20
N MET A 54 2.96 -12.86 -1.13
CA MET A 54 3.96 -13.92 -1.07
C MET A 54 5.32 -13.26 -0.99
N ILE A 55 5.86 -13.14 0.22
CA ILE A 55 7.21 -12.68 0.45
C ILE A 55 8.06 -13.77 -0.17
N GLU A 56 8.60 -13.49 -1.37
CA GLU A 56 9.75 -14.24 -1.84
C GLU A 56 10.78 -14.16 -0.72
N SER A 57 10.98 -15.29 -0.06
CA SER A 57 11.97 -15.44 0.98
C SER A 57 13.33 -15.22 0.31
N LYS A 58 13.77 -13.96 0.24
CA LYS A 58 15.14 -13.63 -0.13
C LYS A 58 16.00 -14.30 0.92
N LYS A 59 16.52 -15.48 0.59
CA LYS A 59 17.55 -16.19 1.36
C LYS A 59 18.55 -15.12 1.78
N LYS A 60 18.61 -14.80 3.07
CA LYS A 60 19.66 -13.94 3.62
C LYS A 60 20.97 -14.63 3.24
N LYS A 61 21.68 -14.11 2.23
CA LYS A 61 23.07 -14.51 2.01
C LYS A 61 23.80 -14.04 3.27
N ARG A 62 24.16 -14.99 4.15
CA ARG A 62 25.17 -14.78 5.18
C ARG A 62 26.43 -14.35 4.43
N TRP A 63 26.73 -13.06 4.48
CA TRP A 63 28.06 -12.59 4.15
C TRP A 63 28.92 -12.95 5.35
N TRP A 64 29.70 -14.01 5.19
CA TRP A 64 30.77 -14.37 6.10
C TRP A 64 31.84 -13.29 5.95
N TRP A 65 31.92 -12.43 6.95
CA TRP A 65 33.17 -11.92 7.48
C TRP A 65 33.19 -12.33 8.96
#